data_AF-A0AB34FRN3-F1
#
_entry.id   AF-A0AB34FRN3-F1
#
_cell.length_a   1.000
_cell.length_b   1.000
_cell.length_c   1.000
_cell.angle_alpha   90.00
_cell.angle_beta   90.00
_cell.angle_gamma   90.00
#
_symmetry.space_group_name_H-M   'P 1'
#
loop_
_entity.id
_entity.type
_entity.pdbx_description
1 polymer ?
#
loop_
_entity_poly.entity_id
_entity_poly.type
_entity_poly.pdbx_seq_one_letter_code
_entity_poly.pdbx_strand_id
1 'polypeptide(L)'
;MDPEAMQEQTQTETRTGEIILLDEEFDIIEEFPPLDDFVFLSRLGLASDARDLFNKDLRSQLDDHFPVLAEFADMLLEDEKYDELSQFLERETSKVDGSFTEDELEQLSLMKAFSDAEMEEISSLEMSNSDDEARPVSREKLLHAFALARSWHIKKRTVVQDGDMDEVEQQQQQQQ
;
A
#
# COMPACT_ATOMS: atom_id res chain seq x y z
N MET A 1 39.05 -34.17 32.66
CA MET A 1 38.22 -32.98 32.43
C MET A 1 38.25 -32.74 30.93
N ASP A 2 37.04 -32.56 30.39
CA ASP A 2 36.60 -32.68 28.97
C ASP A 2 36.67 -34.09 28.35
N PRO A 3 35.74 -34.48 27.44
CA PRO A 3 34.91 -33.65 26.53
C PRO A 3 33.43 -34.11 26.34
N GLU A 4 32.75 -33.49 25.35
CA GLU A 4 31.56 -33.99 24.59
C GLU A 4 30.18 -33.98 25.28
N ALA A 5 29.05 -33.81 24.61
CA ALA A 5 28.62 -33.30 23.31
C ALA A 5 27.11 -33.59 23.27
N MET A 6 26.32 -32.67 22.70
CA MET A 6 25.07 -32.90 21.95
C MET A 6 23.95 -33.79 22.53
N GLN A 7 22.74 -33.23 22.56
CA GLN A 7 21.48 -33.78 22.03
C GLN A 7 20.36 -32.83 22.50
N GLU A 8 19.88 -31.88 21.68
CA GLU A 8 18.83 -32.12 20.68
C GLU A 8 17.94 -33.31 21.04
N GLN A 9 16.82 -33.04 21.70
CA GLN A 9 15.56 -33.73 21.41
C GLN A 9 14.41 -32.73 21.52
N THR A 10 14.12 -32.13 20.37
CA THR A 10 12.77 -31.79 19.91
C THR A 10 11.81 -32.91 20.27
N GLN A 11 10.80 -32.61 21.07
CA GLN A 11 9.58 -33.39 21.20
C GLN A 11 8.52 -32.54 21.90
N THR A 12 7.85 -31.67 21.15
CA THR A 12 6.48 -31.29 21.49
C THR A 12 5.59 -32.41 20.97
N GLU A 13 5.33 -33.39 21.83
CA GLU A 13 4.25 -34.35 21.64
C GLU A 13 2.94 -33.58 21.53
N THR A 14 2.45 -33.40 20.30
CA THR A 14 1.09 -32.94 20.04
C THR A 14 0.14 -34.07 20.35
N ARG A 15 -0.30 -34.16 21.60
CA ARG A 15 -1.43 -35.00 21.97
C ARG A 15 -2.40 -34.22 22.84
N THR A 16 -3.62 -34.18 22.32
CA THR A 16 -4.85 -33.59 22.87
C THR A 16 -5.05 -32.15 22.41
N GLY A 17 -6.17 -31.94 21.70
CA GLY A 17 -6.56 -30.67 21.09
C GLY A 17 -6.85 -29.59 22.10
N GLU A 18 -5.78 -29.03 22.66
CA GLU A 18 -5.80 -27.75 23.32
C GLU A 18 -5.65 -26.70 22.21
N ILE A 19 -6.75 -25.99 21.94
CA ILE A 19 -6.69 -24.75 21.16
C ILE A 19 -5.91 -23.79 22.03
N ILE A 20 -4.61 -23.65 21.76
CA ILE A 20 -3.83 -22.54 22.29
C ILE A 20 -4.44 -21.30 21.64
N LEU A 21 -5.33 -20.63 22.36
CA LEU A 21 -5.64 -19.23 22.10
C LEU A 21 -4.31 -18.51 22.26
N LEU A 22 -3.65 -18.25 21.13
CA LEU A 22 -2.60 -17.26 21.08
C LEU A 22 -3.29 -15.96 21.49
N ASP A 23 -3.01 -15.52 22.70
CA ASP A 23 -3.31 -14.18 23.22
C ASP A 23 -2.42 -13.21 22.41
N GLU A 24 -2.64 -13.14 21.10
CA GLU A 24 -2.21 -12.02 20.29
C GLU A 24 -3.13 -10.89 20.72
N GLU A 25 -2.63 -10.00 21.58
CA GLU A 25 -3.16 -8.66 21.72
C GLU A 25 -3.21 -8.07 20.31
N PHE A 26 -4.34 -8.24 19.62
CA PHE A 26 -4.68 -7.39 18.50
C PHE A 26 -4.80 -6.00 19.10
N ASP A 27 -3.76 -5.19 18.92
CA ASP A 27 -3.86 -3.75 19.07
C ASP A 27 -5.05 -3.35 18.21
N ILE A 28 -6.17 -3.04 18.86
CA ILE A 28 -7.36 -2.52 18.20
C ILE A 28 -6.90 -1.20 17.61
N ILE A 29 -6.66 -1.20 16.30
CA ILE A 29 -6.30 -0.02 15.53
C ILE A 29 -7.34 1.03 15.90
N GLU A 30 -6.85 2.13 16.49
CA GLU A 30 -7.68 3.26 16.88
C GLU A 30 -8.50 3.65 15.64
N GLU A 31 -9.84 3.57 15.74
CA GLU A 31 -10.73 4.10 14.71
C GLU A 31 -10.25 5.52 14.42
N PHE A 32 -9.78 5.74 13.20
CA PHE A 32 -9.35 7.05 12.75
C PHE A 32 -10.38 7.55 11.73
N PRO A 33 -11.60 7.91 12.19
CA PRO A 33 -12.76 8.11 11.32
C PRO A 33 -12.54 9.08 10.15
N PRO A 34 -11.75 10.17 10.28
CA PRO A 34 -11.46 11.03 9.14
C PRO A 34 -10.71 10.33 8.00
N LEU A 35 -9.87 9.34 8.29
CA LEU A 35 -9.18 8.56 7.24
C LEU A 35 -10.12 7.56 6.59
N ASP A 36 -11.00 6.91 7.35
CA ASP A 36 -11.97 5.98 6.78
C ASP A 36 -12.91 6.70 5.80
N ASP A 37 -13.40 7.88 6.17
CA ASP A 37 -14.21 8.73 5.30
C ASP A 37 -13.42 9.20 4.07
N PHE A 38 -12.14 9.57 4.25
CA PHE A 38 -11.24 9.92 3.15
C PHE A 38 -11.10 8.77 2.14
N VAL A 39 -10.74 7.59 2.64
CA VAL A 39 -10.51 6.39 1.83
C VAL A 39 -11.81 5.99 1.11
N PHE A 40 -12.95 6.09 1.78
CA PHE A 40 -14.25 5.83 1.19
C PHE A 40 -14.53 6.77 0.00
N LEU A 41 -14.35 8.08 0.17
CA LEU A 41 -14.54 9.05 -0.91
C LEU A 41 -13.55 8.84 -2.07
N SER A 42 -12.28 8.58 -1.75
CA SER A 42 -11.23 8.29 -2.73
C SER A 42 -11.62 7.09 -3.60
N ARG A 43 -12.01 5.97 -2.99
CA ARG A 43 -12.41 4.74 -3.69
C ARG A 43 -13.67 4.86 -4.53
N LEU A 44 -14.54 5.82 -4.24
CA LEU A 44 -15.70 6.15 -5.07
C LEU A 44 -15.35 7.03 -6.28
N GLY A 45 -14.09 7.44 -6.43
CA GLY A 45 -13.66 8.39 -7.46
C GLY A 45 -14.14 9.82 -7.18
N LEU A 46 -14.54 10.12 -5.94
CA LEU A 46 -14.95 11.46 -5.51
C LEU A 46 -13.74 12.27 -5.03
N ALA A 47 -12.71 12.36 -5.89
CA ALA A 47 -11.41 12.88 -5.51
C ALA A 47 -11.44 14.35 -5.05
N SER A 48 -12.36 15.16 -5.56
CA SER A 48 -12.53 16.55 -5.08
C SER A 48 -12.96 16.58 -3.61
N ASP A 49 -13.96 15.78 -3.24
CA ASP A 49 -14.49 15.73 -1.88
C ASP A 49 -13.45 15.11 -0.93
N ALA A 50 -12.73 14.06 -1.40
CA ALA A 50 -11.63 13.45 -0.66
C ALA A 50 -10.49 14.46 -0.41
N ARG A 51 -10.12 15.28 -1.41
CA ARG A 51 -9.11 16.35 -1.26
C ARG A 51 -9.55 17.42 -0.27
N ASP A 52 -10.82 17.81 -0.28
CA ASP A 52 -11.35 18.80 0.66
C ASP A 52 -11.29 18.28 2.10
N LEU A 53 -11.70 17.02 2.32
CA LEU A 53 -11.61 16.36 3.61
C LEU A 53 -10.15 16.23 4.06
N PHE A 54 -9.26 15.79 3.17
CA PHE A 54 -7.84 15.67 3.48
C PHE A 54 -7.23 17.00 3.94
N ASN A 55 -7.45 18.07 3.18
CA ASN A 55 -6.90 19.39 3.51
C ASN A 55 -7.44 19.94 4.83
N LYS A 56 -8.68 19.60 5.18
CA LYS A 56 -9.36 20.10 6.36
C LYS A 56 -8.96 19.32 7.62
N ASP A 57 -8.96 17.99 7.56
CA ASP A 57 -8.97 17.13 8.74
C ASP A 57 -7.71 16.23 8.87
N LEU A 58 -6.99 15.96 7.76
CA LEU A 58 -5.89 14.98 7.74
C LEU A 58 -4.50 15.58 7.48
N ARG A 59 -4.41 16.71 6.79
CA ARG A 59 -3.14 17.27 6.31
C ARG A 59 -2.12 17.54 7.41
N SER A 60 -2.56 17.91 8.61
CA SER A 60 -1.66 18.17 9.74
C SER A 60 -1.05 16.90 10.34
N GLN A 61 -1.47 15.72 9.88
CA GLN A 61 -1.09 14.43 10.45
C GLN A 61 -0.08 13.68 9.59
N LEU A 62 0.32 14.25 8.45
CA LEU A 62 1.23 13.65 7.48
C LEU A 62 2.61 13.28 8.06
N ASP A 63 3.09 14.04 9.04
CA ASP A 63 4.44 13.85 9.57
C ASP A 63 4.56 12.59 10.45
N ASP A 64 3.46 12.21 11.11
CA ASP A 64 3.44 11.15 12.13
C ASP A 64 2.54 9.96 11.75
N HIS A 65 1.72 10.06 10.70
CA HIS A 65 0.76 9.03 10.30
C HIS A 65 1.00 8.60 8.85
N PHE A 66 1.78 7.53 8.68
CA PHE A 66 2.03 6.92 7.39
C PHE A 66 0.75 6.61 6.58
N PRO A 67 -0.33 6.03 7.16
CA PRO A 67 -1.54 5.70 6.40
C PRO A 67 -2.17 6.91 5.71
N VAL A 68 -2.14 8.09 6.36
CA VAL A 68 -2.69 9.32 5.78
C VAL A 68 -1.90 9.74 4.54
N LEU A 69 -0.57 9.67 4.62
CA LEU A 69 0.29 10.02 3.50
C LEU A 69 0.16 8.99 2.37
N ALA A 70 0.16 7.70 2.69
CA ALA A 70 0.06 6.61 1.74
C ALA A 70 -1.28 6.65 0.97
N GLU A 71 -2.41 6.81 1.66
CA GLU A 71 -3.73 6.85 1.02
C GLU A 71 -3.91 8.13 0.17
N PHE A 72 -3.34 9.26 0.58
CA PHE A 72 -3.35 10.47 -0.25
C PHE A 72 -2.48 10.31 -1.50
N ALA A 73 -1.31 9.68 -1.37
CA ALA A 73 -0.45 9.35 -2.50
C ALA A 73 -1.14 8.37 -3.48
N ASP A 74 -1.82 7.35 -2.96
CA ASP A 74 -2.60 6.39 -3.77
C ASP A 74 -3.74 7.12 -4.51
N MET A 75 -4.47 8.04 -3.85
CA MET A 75 -5.50 8.84 -4.51
C MET A 75 -4.93 9.69 -5.66
N LEU A 76 -3.78 10.36 -5.45
CA LEU A 76 -3.12 11.14 -6.52
C LEU A 76 -2.69 10.25 -7.70
N LEU A 77 -2.26 9.03 -7.40
CA LEU A 77 -1.88 8.03 -8.39
C LEU A 77 -3.11 7.59 -9.21
N GLU A 78 -4.23 7.28 -8.55
CA GLU A 78 -5.48 6.87 -9.20
C GLU A 78 -6.11 7.98 -10.07
N ASP A 79 -5.92 9.25 -9.67
CA ASP A 79 -6.34 10.43 -10.44
C ASP A 79 -5.36 10.82 -11.58
N GLU A 80 -4.31 10.01 -11.81
CA GLU A 80 -3.26 10.24 -12.81
C GLU A 80 -2.54 11.60 -12.63
N LYS A 81 -2.43 12.09 -11.38
CA LYS A 81 -1.78 13.36 -11.04
C LYS A 81 -0.29 13.15 -10.78
N TYR A 82 0.43 12.62 -11.76
CA TYR A 82 1.82 12.17 -11.58
C TYR A 82 2.79 13.28 -11.17
N ASP A 83 2.64 14.49 -11.72
CA ASP A 83 3.47 15.64 -11.32
C ASP A 83 3.21 16.06 -9.87
N GLU A 84 1.93 16.13 -9.49
CA GLU A 84 1.53 16.47 -8.12
C GLU A 84 2.01 15.40 -7.12
N LEU A 85 1.87 14.12 -7.47
CA LEU A 85 2.32 12.99 -6.67
C LEU A 85 3.83 13.04 -6.43
N SER A 86 4.63 13.24 -7.48
CA SER A 86 6.09 13.25 -7.36
C SER A 86 6.56 14.40 -6.45
N GLN A 87 6.04 15.61 -6.66
CA GLN A 87 6.36 16.78 -5.83
C GLN A 87 5.86 16.63 -4.39
N PHE A 88 4.69 16.02 -4.20
CA PHE A 88 4.15 15.74 -2.88
C PHE A 88 5.07 14.77 -2.12
N LEU A 89 5.42 13.63 -2.72
CA LEU A 89 6.26 12.63 -2.08
C LEU A 89 7.67 13.15 -1.80
N GLU A 90 8.28 13.89 -2.72
CA GLU A 90 9.60 14.52 -2.48
C GLU A 90 9.56 15.49 -1.28
N ARG A 91 8.48 16.28 -1.17
CA ARG A 91 8.33 17.27 -0.10
C ARG A 91 8.02 16.63 1.24
N GLU A 92 7.16 15.62 1.30
CA GLU A 92 6.74 15.05 2.59
C GLU A 92 7.77 14.02 3.10
N THR A 93 8.34 13.17 2.24
CA THR A 93 9.37 12.20 2.69
C THR A 93 10.66 12.87 3.20
N SER A 94 10.97 14.09 2.74
CA SER A 94 12.12 14.86 3.25
C SER A 94 11.91 15.48 4.63
N LYS A 95 10.67 15.52 5.14
CA LYS A 95 10.34 16.05 6.48
C LYS A 95 10.20 14.97 7.55
N VAL A 96 9.92 13.75 7.12
CA VAL A 96 9.70 12.58 7.97
C VAL A 96 11.06 12.14 8.53
N ASP A 97 11.42 12.66 9.70
CA ASP A 97 12.68 12.32 10.38
C ASP A 97 12.46 11.13 11.32
N GLY A 98 12.55 9.92 10.76
CA GLY A 98 12.50 8.66 11.51
C GLY A 98 11.13 8.26 12.06
N SER A 99 10.04 8.94 11.66
CA SER A 99 8.67 8.55 12.03
C SER A 99 8.17 7.33 11.26
N PHE A 100 8.73 7.04 10.07
CA PHE A 100 8.36 5.88 9.26
C PHE A 100 9.46 4.82 9.23
N THR A 101 9.03 3.58 9.07
CA THR A 101 9.89 2.42 8.87
C THR A 101 10.57 2.45 7.50
N GLU A 102 11.63 1.66 7.35
CA GLU A 102 12.35 1.54 6.07
C GLU A 102 11.44 1.03 4.94
N ASP A 103 10.60 0.04 5.22
CA ASP A 103 9.64 -0.54 4.26
C ASP A 103 8.61 0.50 3.79
N GLU A 104 8.10 1.33 4.69
CA GLU A 104 7.17 2.43 4.38
C GLU A 104 7.83 3.48 3.48
N LEU A 105 9.06 3.88 3.80
CA LEU A 105 9.83 4.81 2.96
C LEU A 105 10.14 4.22 1.58
N GLU A 106 10.44 2.91 1.50
CA GLU A 106 10.65 2.21 0.24
C GLU A 106 9.37 2.19 -0.60
N GLN A 107 8.21 1.96 0.00
CA GLN A 107 6.92 2.04 -0.68
C GLN A 107 6.69 3.43 -1.30
N LEU A 108 6.90 4.50 -0.54
CA LEU A 108 6.74 5.87 -1.05
C LEU A 108 7.74 6.20 -2.16
N SER A 109 8.99 5.73 -2.02
CA SER A 109 10.02 5.86 -3.04
C SER A 109 9.61 5.16 -4.34
N LEU A 110 9.03 3.97 -4.25
CA LEU A 110 8.53 3.23 -5.41
C LEU A 110 7.38 3.96 -6.11
N MET A 111 6.43 4.51 -5.35
CA MET A 111 5.32 5.31 -5.91
C MET A 111 5.83 6.55 -6.63
N LYS A 112 6.83 7.25 -6.05
CA LYS A 112 7.46 8.39 -6.70
C LYS A 112 8.16 7.98 -8.00
N ALA A 113 8.97 6.92 -7.96
CA ALA A 113 9.69 6.43 -9.13
C ALA A 113 8.74 6.02 -10.26
N PHE A 114 7.60 5.42 -9.92
CA PHE A 114 6.53 5.13 -10.87
C PHE A 114 5.99 6.42 -11.50
N SER A 115 5.66 7.41 -10.67
CA SER A 115 5.17 8.71 -11.12
C SER A 115 6.13 9.41 -12.08
N ASP A 116 7.42 9.40 -11.75
CA ASP A 116 8.48 9.99 -12.57
C ASP A 116 8.59 9.27 -13.93
N ALA A 117 8.50 7.94 -13.94
CA ALA A 117 8.54 7.16 -15.18
C ALA A 117 7.34 7.42 -16.09
N GLU A 118 6.13 7.53 -15.54
CA GLU A 118 4.92 7.89 -16.30
C GLU A 118 5.06 9.29 -16.93
N MET A 119 5.59 10.26 -16.17
CA MET A 119 5.85 11.60 -16.71
C MET A 119 6.89 11.59 -17.84
N GLU A 120 7.95 10.79 -17.72
CA GLU A 120 8.94 10.61 -18.79
C GLU A 120 8.32 9.97 -20.04
N GLU A 121 7.43 8.98 -19.87
CA GLU A 121 6.71 8.34 -20.98
C GLU A 121 5.76 9.33 -21.66
N ILE A 122 4.94 10.07 -20.90
CA ILE A 122 4.05 11.11 -21.43
C ILE A 122 4.86 12.15 -22.20
N SER A 123 5.95 12.65 -21.61
CA SER A 123 6.84 13.61 -22.28
C SER A 123 7.46 13.03 -23.55
N SER A 124 7.89 11.76 -23.52
CA SER A 124 8.46 11.07 -24.68
C SER A 124 7.42 10.84 -25.78
N LEU A 125 6.16 10.56 -25.44
CA LEU A 125 5.05 10.41 -26.38
C LEU A 125 4.68 11.75 -27.03
N GLU A 126 4.63 12.81 -26.24
CA GLU A 126 4.41 14.17 -26.74
C GLU A 126 5.53 14.61 -27.70
N MET A 127 6.79 14.27 -27.37
CA MET A 127 7.96 14.55 -28.22
C MET A 127 8.08 13.63 -29.43
N SER A 128 7.58 12.38 -29.37
CA SER A 128 7.59 11.47 -30.53
C SER A 128 6.54 11.80 -31.60
N ASN A 129 5.58 12.68 -31.28
CA ASN A 129 4.74 13.34 -32.29
C ASN A 129 5.48 14.49 -33.01
N SER A 130 6.74 14.72 -32.66
CA SER A 130 7.66 15.65 -33.29
C SER A 130 9.03 14.98 -33.45
N ASP A 131 9.18 14.15 -34.48
CA ASP A 131 10.42 13.61 -35.05
C ASP A 131 11.70 13.58 -34.16
N ASP A 132 12.22 12.35 -34.00
CA ASP A 132 13.65 11.97 -34.01
C ASP A 132 14.22 11.28 -32.75
N GLU A 133 15.12 10.33 -33.02
CA GLU A 133 15.64 9.26 -32.17
C GLU A 133 16.36 9.72 -30.88
N ALA A 134 15.93 9.21 -29.73
CA ALA A 134 16.84 8.86 -28.62
C ALA A 134 16.18 7.80 -27.72
N ARG A 135 16.82 6.65 -27.53
CA ARG A 135 16.39 5.63 -26.57
C ARG A 135 17.01 5.88 -25.18
N PRO A 136 16.24 6.12 -24.11
CA PRO A 136 16.68 5.89 -22.74
C PRO A 136 16.17 4.53 -22.22
N VAL A 137 16.78 4.08 -21.12
CA VAL A 137 16.51 2.90 -20.26
C VAL A 137 15.78 1.74 -20.94
N SER A 138 16.46 0.59 -21.09
CA SER A 138 15.95 -0.60 -21.79
C SER A 138 14.49 -0.87 -21.39
N ARG A 139 13.57 -0.63 -22.32
CA ARG A 139 12.11 -0.82 -22.24
C ARG A 139 11.68 -2.05 -21.41
N GLU A 140 12.48 -3.11 -21.44
CA GLU A 140 12.30 -4.32 -20.63
C GLU A 140 12.30 -4.08 -19.11
N LYS A 141 13.14 -3.17 -18.58
CA LYS A 141 13.21 -2.84 -17.16
C LYS A 141 11.98 -2.06 -16.70
N LEU A 142 11.51 -1.10 -17.51
CA LEU A 142 10.28 -0.36 -17.25
C LEU A 142 9.08 -1.31 -17.32
N LEU A 143 8.98 -2.15 -18.36
CA LEU A 143 7.92 -3.15 -18.48
C LEU A 143 7.90 -4.16 -17.31
N HIS A 144 9.06 -4.49 -16.75
CA HIS A 144 9.15 -5.35 -15.57
C HIS A 144 8.63 -4.65 -14.32
N ALA A 145 9.01 -3.39 -14.09
CA ALA A 145 8.46 -2.57 -13.01
C ALA A 145 6.94 -2.39 -13.16
N PHE A 146 6.45 -2.13 -14.38
CA PHE A 146 5.02 -2.06 -14.70
C PHE A 146 4.27 -3.36 -14.41
N ALA A 147 4.85 -4.51 -14.76
CA ALA A 147 4.25 -5.80 -14.48
C ALA A 147 4.15 -6.06 -12.98
N LEU A 148 5.17 -5.69 -12.21
CA LEU A 148 5.16 -5.81 -10.75
C LEU A 148 4.13 -4.89 -10.11
N ALA A 149 4.10 -3.60 -10.47
CA ALA A 149 3.14 -2.63 -9.97
C ALA A 149 1.69 -3.02 -10.29
N ARG A 150 1.40 -3.42 -11.54
CA ARG A 150 0.05 -3.92 -11.90
C ARG A 150 -0.31 -5.20 -11.16
N SER A 151 0.63 -6.12 -10.96
CA SER A 151 0.36 -7.37 -10.23
C SER A 151 -0.01 -7.10 -8.77
N TRP A 152 0.59 -6.08 -8.16
CA TRP A 152 0.28 -5.63 -6.81
C TRP A 152 -1.12 -4.99 -6.73
N HIS A 153 -1.47 -4.09 -7.64
CA HIS A 153 -2.80 -3.48 -7.70
C HIS A 153 -3.92 -4.50 -7.93
N ILE A 154 -3.71 -5.48 -8.82
CA ILE A 154 -4.70 -6.54 -9.08
C ILE A 154 -4.88 -7.42 -7.84
N LYS A 155 -3.78 -7.77 -7.16
CA LYS A 155 -3.82 -8.60 -5.96
C LYS A 155 -4.54 -7.91 -4.80
N LYS A 156 -4.39 -6.59 -4.64
CA LYS A 156 -5.17 -5.80 -3.67
C LYS A 156 -6.68 -5.84 -3.97
N ARG A 157 -7.09 -5.79 -5.24
CA ARG A 157 -8.53 -5.84 -5.62
C ARG A 157 -9.17 -7.23 -5.42
N THR A 158 -8.43 -8.31 -5.63
CA THR A 158 -8.98 -9.67 -5.46
C THR A 158 -9.16 -10.07 -4.00
N VAL A 159 -8.29 -9.60 -3.09
CA VAL A 159 -8.42 -9.89 -1.65
C VAL A 159 -9.68 -9.25 -1.04
N VAL A 160 -10.18 -8.15 -1.62
CA VAL A 160 -11.42 -7.50 -1.19
C VAL A 160 -12.67 -8.22 -1.71
N GLN A 161 -12.60 -9.01 -2.78
CA GLN A 161 -13.77 -9.71 -3.35
C GLN A 161 -13.97 -11.13 -2.81
N ASP A 162 -12.92 -11.81 -2.35
CA ASP A 162 -13.02 -13.19 -1.84
C ASP A 162 -13.36 -13.28 -0.34
N GLY A 163 -13.42 -12.14 0.38
CA GLY A 163 -13.79 -12.08 1.80
C GLY A 163 -15.29 -12.06 2.10
N ASP A 164 -16.14 -11.80 1.10
CA ASP A 164 -17.58 -11.53 1.30
C ASP A 164 -18.50 -12.71 0.94
N MET A 165 -17.96 -13.90 0.62
CA MET A 165 -18.77 -15.02 0.13
C MET A 165 -18.89 -16.23 1.06
N ASP A 166 -18.35 -16.20 2.29
CA ASP A 166 -18.45 -17.36 3.22
C ASP A 166 -19.34 -17.11 4.46
N GLU A 167 -19.82 -15.88 4.71
CA GLU A 167 -20.62 -15.60 5.93
C GLU A 167 -22.15 -15.54 5.72
N VAL A 168 -22.64 -15.59 4.48
CA VAL A 168 -24.10 -15.45 4.23
C VAL A 168 -24.85 -16.80 4.29
N GLU A 169 -24.17 -17.96 4.24
CA GLU A 169 -24.84 -19.26 4.22
C GLU A 169 -25.07 -19.93 5.59
N GLN A 170 -24.51 -19.42 6.70
CA GLN A 170 -24.71 -20.05 8.02
C GLN A 170 -25.85 -19.47 8.87
N GLN A 171 -26.48 -18.35 8.50
CA GLN A 171 -27.60 -17.79 9.26
C GLN A 171 -29.01 -18.28 8.84
N GLN A 172 -29.15 -19.08 7.79
CA GLN A 172 -30.46 -19.61 7.36
C GLN A 172 -30.82 -21.01 7.90
N GLN A 173 -29.94 -21.70 8.65
CA GLN A 173 -30.26 -23.01 9.24
C GLN A 173 -30.67 -22.99 10.72
N GLN A 174 -30.85 -21.83 11.35
CA GLN A 174 -31.34 -21.75 12.73
C GLN A 174 -32.79 -21.22 12.87
N GLN A 175 -33.55 -21.13 11.77
CA GLN A 175 -34.97 -20.75 11.81
C GLN A 175 -35.91 -21.74 11.10
N GLN A 176 -35.62 -23.04 11.15
CA GLN A 176 -36.62 -24.09 10.86
C GLN A 176 -36.63 -25.17 11.94
#